data_AF-A0A087ADZ6-F1
#
_entry.id   AF-A0A087ADZ6-F1
#
_cell.length_a   1.000
_cell.length_b   1.000
_cell.length_c   1.000
_cell.angle_alpha   90.00
_cell.angle_beta   90.00
_cell.angle_gamma   90.00
#
_symmetry.space_group_name_H-M   'P 1'
#
loop_
_entity.id
_entity.type
_entity.pdbx_description
1 polymer ?
#
loop_
_entity_poly.entity_id
_entity_poly.type
_entity_poly.pdbx_seq_one_letter_code
_entity_poly.pdbx_strand_id
1 'polypeptide(L)'
;MSIPLILASKSQPRRDVLFNAGICPTIRVSHVDEDAVLERRAREQGVSVDELPIADKVCTLSRAKAMAVYEIYRNVVRTASEATGERVIGRPLEVAAEQMVTDAGSPAAEYTAEAIASAQTRDFSGVDIPTECEPIDTTGGLADRKVGPLILGCDSMFLLDGHAYGKPHTEAVARERLRAMSGATGELWTGHTLIDFATGRVETAASMATLAFCEFTETMIDRYIASGEPLEVAGSFTLDGLGGAFIDSITGAPSGIIGLSLPLARELVERMGVEWTDLWNVTRDERFQESSAKAPKTNVRQPGDGWVECACGRRHWGLNGAAGVLLARRDEKTGNVTHIVMQHRAEWSAEGGTWGIPGGAIADGESTLEGALREANEEANITPEDIEVVGSYCEDHGPWSYTTVFAFEKPGHTVHPKANDDESMEIEWVPIDEVPDHRLLTAMRTDWPRFRVRLDALAIEYQGR
;
A
#
# COMPACT_ATOMS: atom_id res chain seq x y z
N MET A 1 -8.50 -8.28 18.70
CA MET A 1 -8.06 -7.40 17.59
C MET A 1 -8.64 -7.96 16.31
N SER A 2 -9.10 -7.09 15.41
CA SER A 2 -9.56 -7.52 14.08
C SER A 2 -8.43 -8.19 13.31
N ILE A 3 -8.78 -9.12 12.43
CA ILE A 3 -7.85 -9.73 11.49
C ILE A 3 -7.70 -8.77 10.30
N PRO A 4 -6.49 -8.29 9.97
CA PRO A 4 -6.32 -7.37 8.85
C PRO A 4 -6.66 -8.04 7.51
N LEU A 5 -7.23 -7.25 6.60
CA LEU A 5 -7.52 -7.65 5.22
C LEU A 5 -6.68 -6.81 4.27
N ILE A 6 -5.95 -7.45 3.37
CA ILE A 6 -5.25 -6.82 2.26
C ILE A 6 -6.08 -7.03 1.00
N LEU A 7 -6.47 -5.94 0.32
CA LEU A 7 -7.15 -5.98 -0.97
C LEU A 7 -6.10 -5.89 -2.09
N ALA A 8 -5.93 -6.99 -2.83
CA ALA A 8 -5.02 -7.10 -3.98
C ALA A 8 -5.63 -6.46 -5.25
N SER A 9 -5.97 -5.17 -5.19
CA SER A 9 -6.69 -4.47 -6.25
C SER A 9 -6.67 -2.95 -6.09
N LYS A 10 -6.50 -2.22 -7.20
CA LYS A 10 -6.65 -0.75 -7.27
C LYS A 10 -8.11 -0.27 -7.43
N SER A 11 -9.08 -1.19 -7.48
CA SER A 11 -10.48 -0.87 -7.74
C SER A 11 -11.13 -0.13 -6.57
N GLN A 12 -11.48 1.14 -6.81
CA GLN A 12 -12.24 1.97 -5.89
C GLN A 12 -13.58 1.33 -5.47
N PRO A 13 -14.45 0.85 -6.39
CA PRO A 13 -15.70 0.20 -6.01
C PRO A 13 -15.54 -1.00 -5.07
N ARG A 14 -14.52 -1.85 -5.29
CA ARG A 14 -14.25 -3.01 -4.41
C ARG A 14 -13.90 -2.57 -2.99
N ARG A 15 -13.11 -1.50 -2.86
CA ARG A 15 -12.76 -0.91 -1.57
C ARG A 15 -14.01 -0.37 -0.86
N ASP A 16 -14.84 0.37 -1.57
CA ASP A 16 -16.05 0.98 -1.00
C ASP A 16 -17.05 -0.09 -0.53
N VAL A 17 -17.18 -1.19 -1.28
CA VAL A 17 -17.98 -2.36 -0.87
C VAL A 17 -17.49 -2.94 0.46
N LEU A 18 -16.18 -3.10 0.65
CA LEU A 18 -15.61 -3.59 1.91
C LEU A 18 -15.78 -2.58 3.06
N PHE A 19 -15.50 -1.31 2.79
CA PHE A 19 -15.58 -0.24 3.79
C PHE A 19 -17.00 -0.10 4.34
N ASN A 20 -18.00 -0.08 3.45
CA ASN A 20 -19.42 -0.08 3.84
C ASN A 20 -19.83 -1.36 4.59
N ALA A 21 -19.15 -2.47 4.35
CA ALA A 21 -19.33 -3.72 5.09
C ALA A 21 -18.58 -3.76 6.45
N GLY A 22 -17.93 -2.65 6.85
CA GLY A 22 -17.24 -2.51 8.13
C GLY A 22 -15.75 -2.88 8.10
N ILE A 23 -15.18 -3.08 6.91
CA ILE A 23 -13.80 -3.53 6.71
C ILE A 23 -13.03 -2.46 5.93
N CYS A 24 -12.04 -1.83 6.57
CA CYS A 24 -11.03 -0.99 5.93
C CYS A 24 -9.84 -1.88 5.56
N PRO A 25 -9.66 -2.24 4.28
CA PRO A 25 -8.53 -3.04 3.86
C PRO A 25 -7.28 -2.18 3.66
N THR A 26 -6.11 -2.78 3.85
CA THR A 26 -4.85 -2.28 3.28
C THR A 26 -4.87 -2.52 1.77
N ILE A 27 -4.51 -1.52 0.96
CA ILE A 27 -4.59 -1.59 -0.50
C ILE A 27 -3.24 -1.97 -1.08
N ARG A 28 -3.20 -3.07 -1.85
CA ARG A 28 -1.99 -3.52 -2.53
C ARG A 28 -2.29 -3.79 -3.99
N VAL A 29 -1.59 -3.10 -4.88
CA VAL A 29 -1.80 -3.25 -6.32
C VAL A 29 -0.99 -4.47 -6.79
N SER A 30 -1.69 -5.48 -7.31
CA SER A 30 -1.06 -6.60 -7.97
C SER A 30 -0.69 -6.23 -9.41
N HIS A 31 0.55 -6.45 -9.82
CA HIS A 31 0.98 -6.37 -11.21
C HIS A 31 0.99 -7.77 -11.82
N VAL A 32 -0.03 -8.07 -12.62
CA VAL A 32 -0.21 -9.39 -13.26
C VAL A 32 -0.43 -9.17 -14.75
N ASP A 33 0.32 -9.91 -15.56
CA ASP A 33 0.03 -10.08 -17.00
C ASP A 33 -1.14 -11.05 -17.14
N GLU A 34 -2.35 -10.49 -17.26
CA GLU A 34 -3.61 -11.26 -17.27
C GLU A 34 -3.68 -12.21 -18.48
N ASP A 35 -3.20 -11.77 -19.65
CA ASP A 35 -3.19 -12.55 -20.88
C ASP A 35 -2.26 -13.76 -20.73
N ALA A 36 -1.02 -13.54 -20.26
CA ALA A 36 -0.07 -14.64 -20.04
C ALA A 36 -0.54 -15.65 -18.98
N VAL A 37 -1.32 -15.19 -17.99
CA VAL A 37 -1.94 -16.06 -16.98
C VAL A 37 -3.02 -16.94 -17.61
N LEU A 38 -3.92 -16.35 -18.41
CA LEU A 38 -4.99 -17.10 -19.08
C LEU A 38 -4.45 -18.05 -20.15
N GLU A 39 -3.45 -17.64 -20.93
CA GLU A 39 -2.81 -18.50 -21.93
C GLU A 39 -2.16 -19.74 -21.30
N ARG A 40 -1.51 -19.57 -20.16
CA ARG A 40 -0.93 -20.68 -19.40
C ARG A 40 -2.02 -21.63 -18.92
N ARG A 41 -3.11 -21.10 -18.37
CA ARG A 41 -4.24 -21.88 -17.90
C ARG A 41 -4.92 -22.66 -19.05
N ALA A 42 -5.11 -22.02 -20.19
CA ALA A 42 -5.67 -22.63 -21.39
C ALA A 42 -4.80 -23.81 -21.86
N ARG A 43 -3.48 -23.61 -21.88
CA ARG A 43 -2.49 -24.65 -22.21
C ARG A 43 -2.53 -25.84 -21.25
N GLU A 44 -2.69 -25.61 -19.95
CA GLU A 44 -2.84 -26.67 -18.95
C GLU A 44 -4.09 -27.52 -19.16
N GLN A 45 -5.17 -26.91 -19.65
CA GLN A 45 -6.43 -27.61 -19.96
C GLN A 45 -6.50 -28.14 -21.40
N GLY A 46 -5.51 -27.84 -22.25
CA GLY A 46 -5.49 -28.27 -23.65
C GLY A 46 -6.55 -27.59 -24.52
N VAL A 47 -6.97 -26.37 -24.17
CA VAL A 47 -7.98 -25.57 -24.88
C VAL A 47 -7.42 -24.20 -25.27
N SER A 48 -8.13 -23.44 -26.11
CA SER A 48 -7.83 -22.02 -26.34
C SER A 48 -8.34 -21.15 -25.18
N VAL A 49 -7.85 -19.90 -25.08
CA VAL A 49 -8.32 -18.95 -24.05
C VAL A 49 -9.81 -18.69 -24.20
N ASP A 50 -10.35 -18.60 -25.42
CA ASP A 50 -11.77 -18.35 -25.65
C ASP A 50 -12.66 -19.49 -25.15
N GLU A 51 -12.17 -20.73 -25.22
CA GLU A 51 -12.87 -21.93 -24.78
C GLU A 51 -12.83 -22.16 -23.26
N LEU A 52 -11.98 -21.44 -22.52
CA LEU A 52 -11.95 -21.55 -21.06
C LEU A 52 -13.30 -21.12 -20.46
N PRO A 53 -13.88 -21.91 -19.53
CA PRO A 53 -15.06 -21.48 -18.79
C PRO A 53 -14.83 -20.14 -18.09
N ILE A 54 -15.78 -19.22 -18.16
CA ILE A 54 -15.62 -17.87 -17.58
C ILE A 54 -15.32 -17.93 -16.07
N ALA A 55 -15.98 -18.83 -15.35
CA ALA A 55 -15.71 -19.08 -13.95
C ALA A 55 -14.23 -19.41 -13.70
N ASP A 56 -13.61 -20.21 -14.58
CA ASP A 56 -12.19 -20.57 -14.50
C ASP A 56 -11.30 -19.36 -14.84
N LYS A 57 -11.66 -18.54 -15.83
CA LYS A 57 -10.94 -17.30 -16.16
C LYS A 57 -10.87 -16.35 -14.95
N VAL A 58 -12.01 -15.98 -14.38
CA VAL A 58 -12.06 -15.03 -13.26
C VAL A 58 -11.44 -15.60 -11.98
N CYS A 59 -11.58 -16.91 -11.73
CA CYS A 59 -10.88 -17.58 -10.62
C CYS A 59 -9.37 -17.59 -10.83
N THR A 60 -8.89 -17.86 -12.03
CA THR A 60 -7.46 -17.87 -12.35
C THR A 60 -6.84 -16.48 -12.18
N LEU A 61 -7.50 -15.44 -12.70
CA LEU A 61 -7.02 -14.06 -12.58
C LEU A 61 -7.08 -13.55 -11.14
N SER A 62 -8.17 -13.78 -10.42
CA SER A 62 -8.28 -13.39 -9.00
C SER A 62 -7.20 -14.07 -8.15
N ARG A 63 -6.89 -15.35 -8.43
CA ARG A 63 -5.82 -16.09 -7.78
C ARG A 63 -4.45 -15.52 -8.09
N ALA A 64 -4.16 -15.24 -9.36
CA ALA A 64 -2.88 -14.66 -9.77
C ALA A 64 -2.65 -13.30 -9.07
N LYS A 65 -3.68 -12.45 -8.98
CA LYS A 65 -3.63 -11.15 -8.28
C LYS A 65 -3.35 -11.31 -6.79
N ALA A 66 -4.07 -12.19 -6.10
CA ALA A 66 -3.84 -12.47 -4.68
C ALA A 66 -2.43 -13.04 -4.42
N MET A 67 -1.99 -13.99 -5.26
CA MET A 67 -0.68 -14.62 -5.12
C MET A 67 0.48 -13.64 -5.37
N ALA A 68 0.34 -12.71 -6.32
CA ALA A 68 1.37 -11.70 -6.56
C ALA A 68 1.61 -10.85 -5.30
N VAL A 69 0.54 -10.43 -4.60
CA VAL A 69 0.65 -9.70 -3.33
C VAL A 69 1.19 -10.60 -2.22
N TYR A 70 0.75 -11.85 -2.14
CA TYR A 70 1.27 -12.81 -1.16
C TYR A 70 2.80 -12.98 -1.25
N GLU A 71 3.35 -13.12 -2.46
CA GLU A 71 4.81 -13.26 -2.64
C GLU A 71 5.57 -11.98 -2.26
N ILE A 72 5.03 -10.78 -2.54
CA ILE A 72 5.62 -9.51 -2.09
C ILE A 72 5.77 -9.50 -0.56
N TYR A 73 4.70 -9.84 0.16
CA TYR A 73 4.71 -9.87 1.62
C TYR A 73 5.61 -10.99 2.17
N ARG A 74 5.69 -12.14 1.49
CA ARG A 74 6.64 -13.19 1.87
C ARG A 74 8.09 -12.73 1.74
N ASN A 75 8.41 -11.96 0.70
CA ASN A 75 9.73 -11.38 0.51
C ASN A 75 10.05 -10.35 1.59
N VAL A 76 9.09 -9.48 1.95
CA VAL A 76 9.21 -8.55 3.09
C VAL A 76 9.55 -9.31 4.38
N VAL A 77 8.76 -10.34 4.73
CA VAL A 77 8.98 -11.15 5.94
C VAL A 77 10.33 -11.87 5.92
N ARG A 78 10.70 -12.46 4.77
CA ARG A 78 11.98 -13.15 4.63
C ARG A 78 13.14 -12.19 4.85
N THR A 79 13.15 -11.04 4.18
CA THR A 79 14.22 -10.03 4.31
C THR A 79 14.28 -9.46 5.73
N ALA A 80 13.14 -9.22 6.38
CA ALA A 80 13.10 -8.81 7.78
C ALA A 80 13.70 -9.88 8.72
N SER A 81 13.39 -11.16 8.51
CA SER A 81 13.90 -12.26 9.33
C SER A 81 15.40 -12.52 9.15
N GLU A 82 15.94 -12.17 7.98
CA GLU A 82 17.37 -12.30 7.64
C GLU A 82 18.19 -11.08 8.09
N ALA A 83 17.53 -10.05 8.62
CA ALA A 83 18.15 -8.80 9.05
C ALA A 83 19.23 -9.04 10.12
N THR A 84 20.25 -8.20 10.11
CA THR A 84 21.41 -8.33 10.98
C THR A 84 21.79 -7.00 11.63
N GLY A 85 22.78 -7.05 12.52
CA GLY A 85 23.33 -5.89 13.18
C GLY A 85 22.53 -5.48 14.41
N GLU A 86 22.71 -4.23 14.79
CA GLU A 86 22.13 -3.66 16.01
C GLU A 86 20.98 -2.71 15.67
N ARG A 87 20.00 -2.66 16.57
CA ARG A 87 19.04 -1.57 16.69
C ARG A 87 19.58 -0.57 17.70
N VAL A 88 19.64 0.70 17.31
CA VAL A 88 19.91 1.81 18.23
C VAL A 88 18.61 2.53 18.55
N ILE A 89 18.33 2.76 19.82
CA ILE A 89 17.15 3.50 20.26
C ILE A 89 17.60 4.86 20.78
N GLY A 90 17.20 5.94 20.09
CA GLY A 90 17.40 7.31 20.55
C GLY A 90 16.19 7.82 21.32
N ARG A 91 16.41 8.48 22.46
CA ARG A 91 15.34 8.99 23.35
C ARG A 91 15.38 10.52 23.49
N PRO A 92 15.01 11.29 22.46
CA PRO A 92 15.17 12.76 22.46
C PRO A 92 14.37 13.46 23.57
N LEU A 93 13.27 12.87 24.04
CA LEU A 93 12.42 13.48 25.06
C LEU A 93 12.97 13.37 26.49
N GLU A 94 13.90 12.45 26.76
CA GLU A 94 14.54 12.33 28.07
C GLU A 94 15.41 13.57 28.37
N VAL A 95 16.07 14.12 27.35
CA VAL A 95 16.88 15.34 27.47
C VAL A 95 16.01 16.60 27.50
N ALA A 96 14.94 16.63 26.70
CA ALA A 96 14.04 17.75 26.67
C ALA A 96 13.35 17.97 28.03
N ALA A 97 13.07 16.91 28.78
CA ALA A 97 12.55 17.00 30.14
C ALA A 97 13.54 17.66 31.14
N GLU A 98 14.85 17.44 30.96
CA GLU A 98 15.89 18.05 31.79
C GLU A 98 16.18 19.50 31.38
N GLN A 99 16.20 19.81 30.08
CA GLN A 99 16.47 21.16 29.56
C GLN A 99 15.27 22.12 29.65
N MET A 100 14.02 21.62 29.67
CA MET A 100 12.82 22.45 29.90
C MET A 100 12.78 23.07 31.30
N VAL A 101 13.57 22.57 32.26
CA VAL A 101 13.73 23.17 33.59
C VAL A 101 14.75 24.32 33.57
N THR A 102 15.67 24.36 32.60
CA THR A 102 16.79 25.31 32.57
C THR A 102 16.63 26.45 31.56
N ASP A 103 15.84 26.27 30.50
CA ASP A 103 15.84 27.18 29.34
C ASP A 103 14.68 28.18 29.30
N ALA A 104 14.40 28.83 30.43
CA ALA A 104 13.52 30.01 30.48
C ALA A 104 14.18 31.28 29.87
N GLY A 105 15.30 31.15 29.16
CA GLY A 105 15.94 32.30 28.52
C GLY A 105 17.26 32.00 27.83
N SER A 106 17.22 31.62 26.56
CA SER A 106 18.17 32.09 25.55
C SER A 106 17.63 31.92 24.12
N PRO A 107 18.09 32.74 23.16
CA PRO A 107 17.36 33.02 21.93
C PRO A 107 17.65 31.98 20.84
N ALA A 108 16.58 31.46 20.24
CA ALA A 108 16.63 30.56 19.09
C ALA A 108 17.30 31.24 17.88
N ALA A 109 18.11 30.47 17.15
CA ALA A 109 18.61 30.81 15.84
C ALA A 109 17.45 31.19 14.89
N GLU A 110 17.74 32.08 13.93
CA GLU A 110 16.79 32.69 12.99
C GLU A 110 15.94 31.65 12.22
N TYR A 111 14.83 31.26 12.82
CA TYR A 111 13.70 30.65 12.13
C TYR A 111 12.49 31.56 12.34
N THR A 112 11.77 31.86 11.26
CA THR A 112 10.54 32.65 11.36
C THR A 112 9.53 31.89 12.22
N ALA A 113 8.77 32.61 13.05
CA ALA A 113 7.76 32.02 13.93
C ALA A 113 6.72 31.18 13.14
N GLU A 114 6.52 31.49 11.86
CA GLU A 114 5.67 30.74 10.93
C GLU A 114 6.25 29.37 10.55
N ALA A 115 7.57 29.26 10.34
CA ALA A 115 8.23 27.98 10.06
C ALA A 115 8.22 27.04 11.28
N ILE A 116 8.37 27.61 12.48
CA ILE A 116 8.24 26.88 13.74
C ILE A 116 6.79 26.43 13.95
N ALA A 117 5.78 27.24 13.58
CA ALA A 117 4.37 26.86 13.71
C ALA A 117 3.94 25.78 12.70
N SER A 118 4.56 25.72 11.51
CA SER A 118 4.23 24.74 10.46
C SER A 118 4.98 23.41 10.55
N ALA A 119 6.09 23.34 11.30
CA ALA A 119 6.87 22.10 11.45
C ALA A 119 6.06 21.02 12.20
N GLN A 120 5.93 19.85 11.57
CA GLN A 120 5.24 18.68 12.13
C GLN A 120 6.18 17.83 12.99
N THR A 121 7.49 17.99 12.83
CA THR A 121 8.50 17.41 13.71
C THR A 121 9.17 18.49 14.56
N ARG A 122 9.62 18.12 15.77
CA ARG A 122 10.41 19.02 16.61
C ARG A 122 11.87 18.90 16.21
N ASP A 123 12.53 20.03 16.03
CA ASP A 123 13.97 20.06 15.73
C ASP A 123 14.76 19.75 17.02
N PHE A 124 15.54 18.66 17.00
CA PHE A 124 16.46 18.27 18.08
C PHE A 124 17.93 18.47 17.69
N SER A 125 18.20 19.26 16.65
CA SER A 125 19.55 19.58 16.21
C SER A 125 20.35 20.23 17.34
N GLY A 126 21.55 19.73 17.59
CA GLY A 126 22.43 20.20 18.67
C GLY A 126 22.11 19.64 20.06
N VAL A 127 21.09 18.79 20.19
CA VAL A 127 20.83 18.01 21.42
C VAL A 127 21.62 16.69 21.35
N ASP A 128 22.30 16.34 22.44
CA ASP A 128 22.92 15.04 22.58
C ASP A 128 21.87 14.01 23.02
N ILE A 129 21.41 13.19 22.08
CA ILE A 129 20.30 12.24 22.29
C ILE A 129 20.86 10.97 22.97
N PRO A 130 20.35 10.57 24.16
CA PRO A 130 20.70 9.32 24.80
C PRO A 130 20.35 8.15 23.89
N THR A 131 21.31 7.25 23.72
CA THR A 131 21.16 6.06 22.88
C THR A 131 21.40 4.78 23.66
N GLU A 132 20.61 3.78 23.34
CA GLU A 132 20.78 2.40 23.78
C GLU A 132 20.96 1.50 22.55
N CYS A 133 21.87 0.53 22.62
CA CYS A 133 22.11 -0.44 21.54
C CYS A 133 21.64 -1.83 21.98
N GLU A 134 20.89 -2.50 21.10
CA GLU A 134 20.45 -3.89 21.28
C GLU A 134 20.53 -4.65 19.95
N PRO A 135 20.52 -6.00 19.94
CA PRO A 135 20.38 -6.76 18.70
C PRO A 135 19.11 -6.35 17.95
N ILE A 136 19.16 -6.38 16.62
CA ILE A 136 17.97 -6.04 15.82
C ILE A 136 16.79 -6.96 16.17
N ASP A 137 15.62 -6.37 16.39
CA ASP A 137 14.39 -7.10 16.69
C ASP A 137 13.73 -7.54 15.38
N THR A 138 13.67 -8.86 15.17
CA THR A 138 13.02 -9.50 14.02
C THR A 138 11.70 -10.18 14.39
N THR A 139 11.18 -9.91 15.60
CA THR A 139 9.97 -10.52 16.14
C THR A 139 8.77 -9.58 16.08
N GLY A 140 7.58 -10.09 16.37
CA GLY A 140 6.35 -9.30 16.52
C GLY A 140 5.67 -8.91 15.21
N GLY A 141 6.08 -9.51 14.09
CA GLY A 141 5.60 -9.20 12.75
C GLY A 141 4.54 -10.16 12.20
N LEU A 142 4.35 -10.10 10.89
CA LEU A 142 3.42 -10.94 10.14
C LEU A 142 3.77 -12.43 10.24
N ALA A 143 5.06 -12.75 10.39
CA ALA A 143 5.57 -14.12 10.55
C ALA A 143 5.04 -14.84 11.81
N ASP A 144 4.78 -14.08 12.87
CA ASP A 144 4.41 -14.63 14.19
C ASP A 144 2.89 -14.83 14.33
N ARG A 145 2.13 -14.45 13.30
CA ARG A 145 0.67 -14.53 13.32
C ARG A 145 0.21 -15.97 13.12
N LYS A 146 -0.84 -16.35 13.85
CA LYS A 146 -1.54 -17.63 13.66
C LYS A 146 -2.60 -17.59 12.57
N VAL A 147 -3.08 -16.38 12.27
CA VAL A 147 -4.10 -16.10 11.26
C VAL A 147 -3.91 -14.70 10.71
N GLY A 148 -4.08 -14.60 9.40
CA GLY A 148 -4.00 -13.37 8.64
C GLY A 148 -2.59 -12.77 8.55
N PRO A 149 -2.46 -11.59 7.94
CA PRO A 149 -3.52 -10.87 7.23
C PRO A 149 -4.14 -11.72 6.12
N LEU A 150 -5.44 -11.56 5.90
CA LEU A 150 -6.10 -12.23 4.78
C LEU A 150 -5.86 -11.40 3.52
N ILE A 151 -5.48 -12.03 2.40
CA ILE A 151 -5.25 -11.35 1.13
C ILE A 151 -6.37 -11.72 0.16
N LEU A 152 -7.13 -10.72 -0.28
CA LEU A 152 -8.26 -10.88 -1.18
C LEU A 152 -7.93 -10.36 -2.58
N GLY A 153 -7.85 -11.27 -3.55
CA GLY A 153 -7.83 -10.96 -4.98
C GLY A 153 -9.22 -11.11 -5.59
N CYS A 154 -9.57 -10.21 -6.52
CA CYS A 154 -10.83 -10.25 -7.25
C CYS A 154 -10.63 -9.95 -8.73
N ASP A 155 -11.40 -10.62 -9.58
CA ASP A 155 -11.48 -10.35 -11.01
C ASP A 155 -12.92 -10.43 -11.51
N SER A 156 -13.29 -9.75 -12.59
CA SER A 156 -14.69 -9.68 -13.04
C SER A 156 -14.81 -9.57 -14.55
N MET A 157 -15.77 -10.29 -15.12
CA MET A 157 -16.09 -10.29 -16.54
C MET A 157 -17.60 -10.19 -16.75
N PHE A 158 -18.02 -9.30 -17.65
CA PHE A 158 -19.41 -9.19 -18.09
C PHE A 158 -19.61 -9.98 -19.39
N LEU A 159 -20.70 -10.73 -19.46
CA LEU A 159 -21.10 -11.50 -20.62
C LEU A 159 -22.45 -11.06 -21.14
N LEU A 160 -22.54 -10.93 -22.46
CA LEU A 160 -23.80 -10.79 -23.19
C LEU A 160 -23.79 -11.81 -24.34
N ASP A 161 -24.84 -12.62 -24.45
CA ASP A 161 -24.96 -13.71 -25.43
C ASP A 161 -23.72 -14.63 -25.48
N GLY A 162 -23.16 -14.96 -24.31
CA GLY A 162 -21.99 -15.85 -24.18
C GLY A 162 -20.64 -15.21 -24.50
N HIS A 163 -20.60 -13.92 -24.90
CA HIS A 163 -19.36 -13.22 -25.24
C HIS A 163 -18.94 -12.28 -24.12
N ALA A 164 -17.66 -12.29 -23.76
CA ALA A 164 -17.10 -11.42 -22.74
C ALA A 164 -16.85 -10.01 -23.27
N TYR A 165 -17.30 -8.99 -22.52
CA TYR A 165 -17.14 -7.58 -22.87
C TYR A 165 -16.23 -6.87 -21.87
N GLY A 166 -15.09 -6.40 -22.35
CA GLY A 166 -14.18 -5.52 -21.61
C GLY A 166 -14.67 -4.07 -21.57
N LYS A 167 -13.76 -3.11 -21.41
CA LYS A 167 -14.07 -1.66 -21.52
C LYS A 167 -14.20 -1.26 -23.00
N PRO A 168 -15.17 -0.41 -23.38
CA PRO A 168 -15.33 -0.03 -24.79
C PRO A 168 -14.32 1.02 -25.26
N HIS A 169 -13.84 1.90 -24.37
CA HIS A 169 -12.91 3.03 -24.60
C HIS A 169 -13.33 4.09 -25.63
N THR A 170 -14.23 3.75 -26.55
CA THR A 170 -14.70 4.63 -27.62
C THR A 170 -16.21 4.69 -27.62
N GLU A 171 -16.75 5.85 -27.96
CA GLU A 171 -18.20 6.06 -28.06
C GLU A 171 -18.86 5.12 -29.08
N ALA A 172 -18.17 4.81 -30.18
CA ALA A 172 -18.69 3.91 -31.21
C ALA A 172 -18.91 2.49 -30.67
N VAL A 173 -17.91 1.94 -29.97
CA VAL A 173 -18.01 0.61 -29.35
C VAL A 173 -19.02 0.60 -28.20
N ALA A 174 -19.06 1.67 -27.39
CA ALA A 174 -20.04 1.78 -26.32
C ALA A 174 -21.48 1.80 -26.86
N ARG A 175 -21.71 2.52 -27.97
CA ARG A 175 -23.02 2.56 -28.64
C ARG A 175 -23.45 1.21 -29.18
N GLU A 176 -22.55 0.49 -29.85
CA GLU A 176 -22.81 -0.86 -30.34
C GLU A 176 -23.23 -1.79 -29.20
N ARG A 177 -22.49 -1.77 -28.10
CA ARG A 177 -22.76 -2.60 -26.92
C ARG A 177 -24.07 -2.24 -26.23
N LEU A 178 -24.33 -0.95 -26.00
CA LEU A 178 -25.58 -0.49 -25.39
C LEU A 178 -26.80 -0.86 -26.25
N ARG A 179 -26.68 -0.83 -27.58
CA ARG A 179 -27.74 -1.33 -28.47
C ARG A 179 -27.95 -2.84 -28.32
N ALA A 180 -26.88 -3.62 -28.25
CA ALA A 180 -26.97 -5.07 -28.04
C ALA A 180 -27.57 -5.42 -26.67
N MET A 181 -27.28 -4.62 -25.63
CA MET A 181 -27.81 -4.81 -24.27
C MET A 181 -29.29 -4.44 -24.13
N SER A 182 -29.86 -3.67 -25.06
CA SER A 182 -31.24 -3.17 -24.99
C SER A 182 -32.27 -4.29 -24.88
N GLY A 183 -33.00 -4.33 -23.76
CA GLY A 183 -33.98 -5.37 -23.46
C GLY A 183 -33.38 -6.77 -23.25
N ALA A 184 -32.06 -6.89 -23.25
CA ALA A 184 -31.35 -8.15 -23.16
C ALA A 184 -31.02 -8.52 -21.70
N THR A 185 -30.54 -9.74 -21.52
CA THR A 185 -30.05 -10.24 -20.25
C THR A 185 -28.57 -10.56 -20.36
N GLY A 186 -27.77 -10.08 -19.41
CA GLY A 186 -26.34 -10.37 -19.32
C GLY A 186 -25.99 -11.08 -18.02
N GLU A 187 -24.78 -11.65 -17.98
CA GLU A 187 -24.22 -12.30 -16.80
C GLU A 187 -22.95 -11.57 -16.37
N LEU A 188 -22.84 -11.25 -15.08
CA LEU A 188 -21.57 -10.83 -14.50
C LEU A 188 -21.00 -11.95 -13.65
N TRP A 189 -19.76 -12.33 -13.95
CA TRP A 189 -18.96 -13.26 -13.19
C TRP A 189 -17.88 -12.51 -12.43
N THR A 190 -17.73 -12.81 -11.14
CA THR A 190 -16.66 -12.28 -10.31
C THR A 190 -15.97 -13.41 -9.58
N GLY A 191 -14.67 -13.58 -9.84
CA GLY A 191 -13.81 -14.52 -9.14
C GLY A 191 -13.22 -13.89 -7.89
N HIS A 192 -13.13 -14.68 -6.83
CA HIS A 192 -12.60 -14.32 -5.53
C HIS A 192 -11.54 -15.33 -5.13
N THR A 193 -10.36 -14.86 -4.76
CA THR A 193 -9.35 -15.69 -4.10
C THR A 193 -8.97 -15.05 -2.79
N LEU A 194 -9.07 -15.83 -1.72
CA LEU A 194 -8.64 -15.46 -0.38
C LEU A 194 -7.42 -16.30 -0.02
N ILE A 195 -6.38 -15.67 0.51
CA ILE A 195 -5.18 -16.32 1.04
C ILE A 195 -5.04 -15.94 2.51
N ASP A 196 -4.90 -16.92 3.39
CA ASP A 196 -4.45 -16.66 4.76
C ASP A 196 -2.92 -16.60 4.77
N PHE A 197 -2.36 -15.41 5.00
CA PHE A 197 -0.91 -15.22 4.92
C PHE A 197 -0.15 -16.13 5.88
N ALA A 198 -0.64 -16.26 7.12
CA ALA A 198 0.00 -17.03 8.19
C ALA A 198 0.13 -18.53 7.86
N THR A 199 -0.89 -19.11 7.24
CA THR A 199 -0.93 -20.55 6.95
C THR A 199 -0.60 -20.90 5.50
N GLY A 200 -0.62 -19.92 4.60
CA GLY A 200 -0.54 -20.11 3.15
C GLY A 200 -1.77 -20.80 2.55
N ARG A 201 -2.86 -20.97 3.32
CA ARG A 201 -4.09 -21.60 2.83
C ARG A 201 -4.76 -20.69 1.80
N VAL A 202 -5.20 -21.28 0.69
CA VAL A 202 -5.85 -20.55 -0.40
C VAL A 202 -7.23 -21.13 -0.67
N GLU A 203 -8.24 -20.27 -0.73
CA GLU A 203 -9.61 -20.60 -1.12
C GLU A 203 -10.01 -19.73 -2.32
N THR A 204 -10.58 -20.34 -3.35
CA THR A 204 -10.97 -19.65 -4.59
C THR A 204 -12.37 -20.09 -5.02
N ALA A 205 -13.21 -19.14 -5.42
CA ALA A 205 -14.53 -19.41 -5.98
C ALA A 205 -14.99 -18.24 -6.88
N ALA A 206 -16.03 -18.48 -7.70
CA ALA A 206 -16.67 -17.43 -8.48
C ALA A 206 -18.13 -17.24 -8.05
N SER A 207 -18.57 -15.99 -8.09
CA SER A 207 -19.96 -15.59 -7.99
C SER A 207 -20.49 -15.20 -9.36
N MET A 208 -21.77 -15.43 -9.61
CA MET A 208 -22.46 -15.06 -10.84
C MET A 208 -23.73 -14.28 -10.48
N ALA A 209 -24.00 -13.22 -11.23
CA ALA A 209 -25.27 -12.51 -11.20
C ALA A 209 -25.79 -12.28 -12.62
N THR A 210 -27.10 -12.41 -12.79
CA THR A 210 -27.80 -12.16 -14.05
C THR A 210 -28.50 -10.80 -13.96
N LEU A 211 -28.35 -9.97 -14.99
CA LEU A 211 -28.93 -8.63 -15.09
C LEU A 211 -29.87 -8.54 -16.29
N ALA A 212 -31.10 -8.09 -16.09
CA ALA A 212 -32.00 -7.73 -17.17
C ALA A 212 -31.98 -6.20 -17.36
N PHE A 213 -31.70 -5.75 -18.58
CA PHE A 213 -31.66 -4.33 -18.92
C PHE A 213 -32.99 -3.88 -19.52
N CYS A 214 -33.34 -2.61 -19.30
CA CYS A 214 -34.48 -2.00 -19.96
C CYS A 214 -34.24 -1.86 -21.47
N GLU A 215 -35.29 -1.51 -22.22
CA GLU A 215 -35.12 -1.09 -23.61
C GLU A 215 -34.44 0.30 -23.67
N PHE A 216 -33.31 0.40 -24.36
CA PHE A 216 -32.63 1.66 -24.57
C PHE A 216 -33.17 2.38 -25.81
N THR A 217 -33.62 3.62 -25.64
CA THR A 217 -33.83 4.52 -26.79
C THR A 217 -32.49 5.09 -27.24
N GLU A 218 -32.35 5.47 -28.52
CA GLU A 218 -31.14 6.11 -29.03
C GLU A 218 -30.75 7.37 -28.23
N THR A 219 -31.75 8.14 -27.77
CA THR A 219 -31.50 9.31 -26.91
C THR A 219 -30.96 8.94 -25.53
N MET A 220 -31.38 7.81 -24.95
CA MET A 220 -30.79 7.31 -23.70
C MET A 220 -29.32 6.91 -23.92
N ILE A 221 -29.04 6.18 -25.00
CA ILE A 221 -27.68 5.76 -25.37
C ILE A 221 -26.77 6.98 -25.54
N ASP A 222 -27.20 7.98 -26.33
CA ASP A 222 -26.45 9.22 -26.55
C ASP A 222 -26.13 9.95 -25.25
N ARG A 223 -27.13 10.11 -24.38
CA ARG A 223 -26.97 10.82 -23.10
C ARG A 223 -26.07 10.05 -22.14
N TYR A 224 -26.19 8.73 -22.10
CA TYR A 224 -25.36 7.92 -21.22
C TYR A 224 -23.91 7.93 -21.68
N ILE A 225 -23.64 7.79 -22.99
CA ILE A 225 -22.29 7.93 -23.55
C ILE A 225 -21.71 9.32 -23.26
N ALA A 226 -22.50 10.38 -23.43
CA ALA A 226 -22.07 11.74 -23.15
C ALA A 226 -21.69 11.99 -21.68
N SER A 227 -22.11 11.13 -20.74
CA SER A 227 -21.66 11.20 -19.34
C SER A 227 -20.20 10.74 -19.14
N GLY A 228 -19.65 9.99 -20.09
CA GLY A 228 -18.33 9.37 -20.01
C GLY A 228 -18.26 8.08 -19.19
N GLU A 229 -19.21 7.83 -18.27
CA GLU A 229 -19.25 6.62 -17.44
C GLU A 229 -19.12 5.30 -18.23
N PRO A 230 -19.91 5.05 -19.31
CA PRO A 230 -19.88 3.75 -19.99
C PRO A 230 -18.57 3.49 -20.74
N LEU A 231 -17.72 4.50 -20.95
CA LEU A 231 -16.47 4.37 -21.71
C LEU A 231 -15.38 3.63 -20.94
N GLU A 232 -15.38 3.76 -19.61
CA GLU A 232 -14.27 3.34 -18.73
C GLU A 232 -14.57 2.12 -17.87
N VAL A 233 -15.75 1.51 -18.05
CA VAL A 233 -16.25 0.39 -17.24
C VAL A 233 -16.51 -0.86 -18.09
N ALA A 234 -16.23 -2.03 -17.52
CA ALA A 234 -16.47 -3.30 -18.19
C ALA A 234 -17.98 -3.52 -18.38
N GLY A 235 -18.38 -3.96 -19.57
CA GLY A 235 -19.79 -4.10 -19.91
C GLY A 235 -20.56 -2.79 -20.14
N SER A 236 -19.90 -1.62 -20.11
CA SER A 236 -20.53 -0.31 -20.38
C SER A 236 -21.64 0.09 -19.40
N PHE A 237 -21.63 -0.43 -18.17
CA PHE A 237 -22.52 0.03 -17.10
C PHE A 237 -21.86 -0.01 -15.72
N THR A 238 -22.44 0.71 -14.76
CA THR A 238 -22.18 0.56 -13.32
C THR A 238 -23.49 0.31 -12.59
N LEU A 239 -23.47 -0.49 -11.52
CA LEU A 239 -24.68 -0.73 -10.73
C LEU A 239 -24.96 0.43 -9.75
N ASP A 240 -23.90 1.02 -9.22
CA ASP A 240 -23.90 2.07 -8.19
C ASP A 240 -23.73 3.49 -8.76
N GLY A 241 -23.66 3.63 -10.09
CA GLY A 241 -23.62 4.91 -10.81
C GLY A 241 -24.85 5.15 -11.70
N LEU A 242 -24.64 5.87 -12.81
CA LEU A 242 -25.71 6.27 -13.73
C LEU A 242 -26.34 5.08 -14.45
N GLY A 243 -25.56 4.03 -14.72
CA GLY A 243 -26.02 2.80 -15.37
C GLY A 243 -27.09 2.04 -14.59
N GLY A 244 -27.13 2.18 -13.26
CA GLY A 244 -28.03 1.44 -12.38
C GLY A 244 -29.51 1.67 -12.69
N ALA A 245 -29.85 2.86 -13.21
CA ALA A 245 -31.22 3.21 -13.60
C ALA A 245 -31.75 2.43 -14.82
N PHE A 246 -30.88 1.75 -15.57
CA PHE A 246 -31.23 0.98 -16.76
C PHE A 246 -31.33 -0.53 -16.51
N ILE A 247 -31.23 -0.97 -15.25
CA ILE A 247 -31.30 -2.37 -14.86
C ILE A 247 -32.68 -2.64 -14.25
N ASP A 248 -33.51 -3.42 -14.94
CA ASP A 248 -34.87 -3.75 -14.50
C ASP A 248 -34.88 -4.81 -13.40
N SER A 249 -33.96 -5.77 -13.45
CA SER A 249 -33.86 -6.80 -12.41
C SER A 249 -32.48 -7.45 -12.31
N ILE A 250 -32.18 -7.96 -11.11
CA ILE A 250 -30.94 -8.68 -10.79
C ILE A 250 -31.31 -9.99 -10.11
N THR A 251 -30.70 -11.09 -10.56
CA THR A 251 -30.72 -12.39 -9.89
C THR A 251 -29.29 -12.79 -9.52
N GLY A 252 -29.01 -13.00 -8.23
CA GLY A 252 -27.66 -13.26 -7.71
C GLY A 252 -27.24 -12.23 -6.67
N ALA A 253 -25.93 -12.05 -6.45
CA ALA A 253 -25.40 -11.12 -5.45
C ALA A 253 -25.10 -9.73 -6.05
N PRO A 254 -25.81 -8.65 -5.67
CA PRO A 254 -25.60 -7.33 -6.25
C PRO A 254 -24.19 -6.77 -6.04
N SER A 255 -23.55 -7.03 -4.89
CA SER A 255 -22.18 -6.55 -4.66
C SER A 255 -21.16 -7.26 -5.58
N GLY A 256 -21.48 -8.49 -6.04
CA GLY A 256 -20.73 -9.16 -7.09
C GLY A 256 -20.70 -8.34 -8.38
N ILE A 257 -21.82 -7.70 -8.72
CA ILE A 257 -21.91 -6.82 -9.90
C ILE A 257 -20.97 -5.61 -9.81
N ILE A 258 -20.81 -5.06 -8.60
CA ILE A 258 -19.86 -3.96 -8.32
C ILE A 258 -18.40 -4.44 -8.45
N GLY A 259 -18.16 -5.75 -8.37
CA GLY A 259 -16.86 -6.39 -8.54
C GLY A 259 -16.36 -7.15 -7.31
N LEU A 260 -17.17 -7.27 -6.25
CA LEU A 260 -16.87 -8.07 -5.04
C LEU A 260 -18.16 -8.58 -4.36
N SER A 261 -18.46 -9.87 -4.53
CA SER A 261 -19.55 -10.54 -3.80
C SER A 261 -19.23 -10.70 -2.31
N LEU A 262 -19.90 -9.93 -1.44
CA LEU A 262 -19.76 -10.01 0.02
C LEU A 262 -20.25 -11.37 0.57
N PRO A 263 -21.38 -11.95 0.09
CA PRO A 263 -21.78 -13.29 0.52
C PRO A 263 -20.71 -14.35 0.22
N LEU A 264 -20.10 -14.30 -0.98
CA LEU A 264 -19.05 -15.26 -1.34
C LEU A 264 -17.76 -15.00 -0.55
N ALA A 265 -17.37 -13.74 -0.38
CA ALA A 265 -16.21 -13.38 0.44
C ALA A 265 -16.37 -13.89 1.89
N ARG A 266 -17.55 -13.70 2.50
CA ARG A 266 -17.90 -14.26 3.81
C ARG A 266 -17.74 -15.78 3.83
N GLU A 267 -18.29 -16.49 2.84
CA GLU A 267 -18.15 -17.96 2.77
C GLU A 267 -16.69 -18.42 2.67
N LEU A 268 -15.85 -17.71 1.89
CA LEU A 268 -14.42 -18.05 1.79
C LEU A 268 -13.69 -17.83 3.12
N VAL A 269 -14.02 -16.75 3.84
CA VAL A 269 -13.50 -16.47 5.19
C VAL A 269 -13.93 -17.56 6.17
N GLU A 270 -15.19 -17.95 6.16
CA GLU A 270 -15.72 -19.03 7.01
C GLU A 270 -15.08 -20.39 6.70
N ARG A 271 -14.80 -20.69 5.42
CA ARG A 271 -14.05 -21.89 5.04
C ARG A 271 -12.65 -21.91 5.63
N MET A 272 -12.02 -20.75 5.83
CA MET A 272 -10.73 -20.62 6.49
C MET A 272 -10.80 -20.83 8.01
N GLY A 273 -11.99 -20.92 8.60
CA GLY A 273 -12.18 -21.03 10.05
C GLY A 273 -12.11 -19.67 10.76
N VAL A 274 -12.35 -18.58 10.02
CA VAL A 274 -12.42 -17.21 10.54
C VAL A 274 -13.87 -16.73 10.48
N GLU A 275 -14.32 -15.98 11.48
CA GLU A 275 -15.64 -15.36 11.45
C GLU A 275 -15.56 -14.06 10.64
N TRP A 276 -16.55 -13.77 9.80
CA TRP A 276 -16.57 -12.53 9.02
C TRP A 276 -16.49 -11.26 9.87
N THR A 277 -17.09 -11.29 11.06
CA THR A 277 -17.05 -10.17 12.00
C THR A 277 -15.67 -9.93 12.61
N ASP A 278 -14.75 -10.90 12.52
CA ASP A 278 -13.35 -10.69 12.95
C ASP A 278 -12.61 -9.72 12.01
N LEU A 279 -13.15 -9.45 10.82
CA LEU A 279 -12.58 -8.48 9.87
C LEU A 279 -13.02 -7.03 10.13
N TRP A 280 -13.99 -6.80 11.03
CA TRP A 280 -14.52 -5.46 11.28
C TRP A 280 -13.53 -4.58 12.04
N ASN A 281 -13.02 -3.55 11.37
CA ASN A 281 -12.06 -2.59 11.90
C ASN A 281 -12.48 -1.12 11.65
N VAL A 282 -13.65 -0.87 11.05
CA VAL A 282 -14.19 0.48 10.83
C VAL A 282 -15.08 0.89 12.00
N THR A 283 -14.78 2.04 12.62
CA THR A 283 -15.63 2.60 13.69
C THR A 283 -16.88 3.28 13.13
N ARG A 284 -17.90 3.50 13.98
CA ARG A 284 -19.13 4.18 13.53
C ARG A 284 -18.87 5.57 12.97
N ASP A 285 -17.97 6.33 13.58
CA ASP A 285 -17.71 7.74 13.25
C ASP A 285 -16.96 7.87 11.91
N GLU A 286 -16.09 6.92 11.57
CA GLU A 286 -15.34 6.91 10.31
C GLU A 286 -16.21 6.73 9.06
N ARG A 287 -17.40 6.11 9.21
CA ARG A 287 -18.32 5.90 8.08
C ARG A 287 -19.07 7.17 7.65
N PHE A 288 -19.05 8.21 8.48
CA PHE A 288 -19.82 9.44 8.27
C PHE A 288 -18.97 10.71 8.27
N GLN A 289 -17.64 10.61 8.35
CA GLN A 289 -16.77 11.77 8.21
C GLN A 289 -16.67 12.20 6.74
N GLU A 290 -17.08 13.45 6.44
CA GLU A 290 -16.73 14.13 5.19
C GLU A 290 -15.25 14.53 5.24
N SER A 291 -14.47 14.07 4.25
CA SER A 291 -13.04 14.41 4.17
C SER A 291 -12.85 15.92 3.96
N SER A 292 -12.28 16.62 4.95
CA SER A 292 -12.04 18.07 4.88
C SER A 292 -10.62 18.44 4.38
N ALA A 293 -9.89 17.54 3.72
CA ALA A 293 -8.52 17.79 3.25
C ALA A 293 -8.40 17.72 1.72
N LYS A 294 -7.65 18.66 1.14
CA LYS A 294 -7.28 18.76 -0.30
C LYS A 294 -6.22 17.71 -0.71
N ALA A 295 -6.25 16.50 -0.18
CA ALA A 295 -5.40 15.42 -0.69
C ALA A 295 -5.84 15.08 -2.13
N PRO A 296 -4.93 14.56 -3.00
CA PRO A 296 -5.33 14.02 -4.29
C PRO A 296 -6.48 13.02 -4.10
N LYS A 297 -7.47 13.01 -5.01
CA LYS A 297 -8.61 12.07 -4.96
C LYS A 297 -8.17 10.59 -4.99
N THR A 298 -6.92 10.33 -5.36
CA THR A 298 -6.28 9.02 -5.44
C THR A 298 -5.64 8.57 -4.13
N ASN A 299 -5.38 9.47 -3.17
CA ASN A 299 -4.74 9.06 -1.91
C ASN A 299 -5.78 8.44 -0.96
N VAL A 300 -5.51 7.22 -0.50
CA VAL A 300 -6.47 6.37 0.20
C VAL A 300 -5.97 6.15 1.62
N ARG A 301 -6.73 6.61 2.62
CA ARG A 301 -6.46 6.28 4.02
C ARG A 301 -6.50 4.77 4.23
N GLN A 302 -5.44 4.21 4.80
CA GLN A 302 -5.28 2.79 5.10
C GLN A 302 -5.22 2.53 6.61
N PRO A 303 -5.40 1.27 7.08
CA PRO A 303 -5.14 0.91 8.46
C PRO A 303 -3.68 1.24 8.85
N GLY A 304 -3.50 1.89 10.00
CA GLY A 304 -2.22 2.49 10.42
C GLY A 304 -2.10 3.98 10.11
N ASP A 305 -2.87 4.52 9.16
CA ASP A 305 -2.84 5.96 8.84
C ASP A 305 -3.59 6.81 9.86
N GLY A 306 -2.91 7.86 10.31
CA GLY A 306 -3.49 8.85 11.19
C GLY A 306 -2.42 9.70 11.87
N TRP A 307 -2.89 10.71 12.60
CA TRP A 307 -2.04 11.60 13.36
C TRP A 307 -2.04 11.21 14.84
N VAL A 308 -0.85 11.06 15.41
CA VAL A 308 -0.63 10.92 16.85
C VAL A 308 -0.17 12.25 17.43
N GLU A 309 -0.85 12.73 18.47
CA GLU A 309 -0.38 13.86 19.27
C GLU A 309 0.78 13.39 20.15
N CYS A 310 1.96 13.96 19.94
CA CYS A 310 3.19 13.52 20.57
C CYS A 310 3.55 14.36 21.80
N ALA A 311 4.18 13.71 22.78
CA ALA A 311 4.74 14.36 23.96
C ALA A 311 5.81 15.43 23.63
N CYS A 312 6.38 15.40 22.42
CA CYS A 312 7.29 16.42 21.93
C CYS A 312 6.61 17.79 21.66
N GLY A 313 5.27 17.83 21.68
CA GLY A 313 4.45 19.01 21.39
C GLY A 313 4.07 19.15 19.91
N ARG A 314 4.27 18.10 19.10
CA ARG A 314 3.96 18.05 17.66
C ARG A 314 3.10 16.84 17.32
N ARG A 315 2.73 16.71 16.03
CA ARG A 315 1.91 15.61 15.52
C ARG A 315 2.75 14.75 14.60
N HIS A 316 2.69 13.44 14.77
CA HIS A 316 3.38 12.49 13.90
C HIS A 316 2.39 11.64 13.11
N TRP A 317 2.77 11.29 11.88
CA TRP A 317 1.98 10.41 11.02
C TRP A 317 2.27 8.93 11.36
N GLY A 318 1.24 8.09 11.31
CA GLY A 318 1.31 6.66 11.60
C GLY A 318 0.88 6.33 13.03
N LEU A 319 -0.28 5.69 13.17
CA LEU A 319 -0.87 5.31 14.46
C LEU A 319 -0.06 4.22 15.18
N ASN A 320 0.65 3.39 14.43
CA ASN A 320 1.52 2.33 14.95
C ASN A 320 3.01 2.75 14.92
N GLY A 321 3.30 4.04 14.71
CA GLY A 321 4.62 4.51 14.33
C GLY A 321 4.80 4.57 12.81
N ALA A 322 5.99 4.99 12.38
CA ALA A 322 6.39 5.03 10.98
C ALA A 322 7.80 4.46 10.81
N ALA A 323 8.12 4.01 9.60
CA ALA A 323 9.43 3.46 9.31
C ALA A 323 9.82 3.67 7.85
N GLY A 324 11.13 3.67 7.58
CA GLY A 324 11.67 3.88 6.25
C GLY A 324 13.01 3.19 6.06
N VAL A 325 13.42 2.99 4.81
CA VAL A 325 14.68 2.33 4.45
C VAL A 325 15.69 3.36 3.95
N LEU A 326 16.76 3.56 4.72
CA LEU A 326 17.95 4.26 4.25
C LEU A 326 18.84 3.26 3.49
N LEU A 327 18.54 3.09 2.21
CA LEU A 327 19.31 2.24 1.31
C LEU A 327 20.58 2.96 0.86
N ALA A 328 21.73 2.30 1.03
CA ALA A 328 23.03 2.81 0.65
C ALA A 328 23.70 1.93 -0.41
N ARG A 329 24.38 2.57 -1.36
CA ARG A 329 25.23 1.93 -2.37
C ARG A 329 26.69 2.06 -1.97
N ARG A 330 27.44 0.98 -2.15
CA ARG A 330 28.87 0.94 -1.84
C ARG A 330 29.70 0.74 -3.10
N ASP A 331 30.90 1.29 -3.10
CA ASP A 331 31.88 1.03 -4.14
C ASP A 331 32.41 -0.40 -4.00
N GLU A 332 32.35 -1.18 -5.07
CA GLU A 332 32.70 -2.61 -5.06
C GLU A 332 34.17 -2.88 -4.69
N LYS A 333 35.06 -1.90 -4.88
CA LYS A 333 36.51 -2.08 -4.64
C LYS A 333 36.92 -1.67 -3.24
N THR A 334 36.38 -0.57 -2.76
CA THR A 334 36.77 0.05 -1.48
C THR A 334 35.83 -0.36 -0.35
N GLY A 335 34.60 -0.78 -0.66
CA GLY A 335 33.55 -1.05 0.32
C GLY A 335 32.92 0.21 0.93
N ASN A 336 33.41 1.40 0.55
CA ASN A 336 32.93 2.67 1.09
C ASN A 336 31.53 2.98 0.56
N VAL A 337 30.69 3.59 1.41
CA VAL A 337 29.39 4.12 0.98
C VAL A 337 29.61 5.32 0.06
N THR A 338 28.94 5.31 -1.09
CA THR A 338 29.07 6.35 -2.12
C THR A 338 27.78 7.13 -2.34
N HIS A 339 26.62 6.48 -2.25
CA HIS A 339 25.32 7.08 -2.48
C HIS A 339 24.30 6.53 -1.50
N ILE A 340 23.23 7.30 -1.28
CA ILE A 340 22.02 6.84 -0.60
C ILE A 340 20.80 7.10 -1.49
N VAL A 341 19.75 6.30 -1.33
CA VAL A 341 18.46 6.61 -1.94
C VAL A 341 17.77 7.68 -1.11
N MET A 342 17.29 8.73 -1.77
CA MET A 342 16.50 9.78 -1.15
C MET A 342 15.21 10.03 -1.92
N GLN A 343 14.16 10.39 -1.19
CA GLN A 343 12.85 10.78 -1.72
C GLN A 343 12.69 12.30 -1.63
N HIS A 344 12.34 12.93 -2.75
CA HIS A 344 11.86 14.31 -2.76
C HIS A 344 10.35 14.31 -2.58
N ARG A 345 9.89 14.78 -1.42
CA ARG A 345 8.51 14.63 -0.98
C ARG A 345 7.57 15.58 -1.72
N ALA A 346 6.39 15.11 -2.10
CA ALA A 346 5.37 15.94 -2.73
C ALA A 346 4.99 17.15 -1.85
N GLU A 347 4.68 18.28 -2.49
CA GLU A 347 4.38 19.55 -1.82
C GLU A 347 3.21 19.47 -0.82
N TRP A 348 2.28 18.53 -1.02
CA TRP A 348 1.11 18.35 -0.17
C TRP A 348 1.38 17.45 1.05
N SER A 349 2.54 16.80 1.11
CA SER A 349 2.93 15.91 2.20
C SER A 349 3.41 16.67 3.45
N ALA A 350 3.62 15.92 4.54
CA ALA A 350 4.32 16.38 5.73
C ALA A 350 5.68 17.00 5.38
N GLU A 351 5.86 18.30 5.68
CA GLU A 351 7.05 19.10 5.31
C GLU A 351 7.39 18.98 3.81
N GLY A 352 6.39 19.07 2.93
CA GLY A 352 6.52 18.92 1.48
C GLY A 352 7.62 19.76 0.80
N GLY A 353 8.14 19.24 -0.31
CA GLY A 353 9.25 19.81 -1.05
C GLY A 353 10.62 19.65 -0.38
N THR A 354 10.70 18.83 0.68
CA THR A 354 11.96 18.45 1.35
C THR A 354 12.43 17.06 0.91
N TRP A 355 13.71 16.79 1.13
CA TRP A 355 14.36 15.51 0.86
C TRP A 355 14.47 14.69 2.14
N GLY A 356 14.12 13.41 2.05
CA GLY A 356 14.14 12.50 3.19
C GLY A 356 14.34 11.04 2.80
N ILE A 357 14.18 10.17 3.78
CA ILE A 357 14.23 8.71 3.61
C ILE A 357 12.85 8.26 3.13
N PRO A 358 12.74 7.45 2.06
CA PRO A 358 11.46 6.87 1.66
C PRO A 358 10.88 6.00 2.80
N GLY A 359 9.60 6.15 3.09
CA GLY A 359 8.98 5.51 4.23
C GLY A 359 7.66 6.14 4.66
N GLY A 360 6.86 5.34 5.36
CA GLY A 360 5.48 5.64 5.69
C GLY A 360 5.02 5.01 7.01
N ALA A 361 3.70 4.99 7.19
CA ALA A 361 3.08 4.47 8.41
C ALA A 361 3.20 2.94 8.50
N ILE A 362 3.43 2.41 9.71
CA ILE A 362 3.43 0.96 9.93
C ILE A 362 1.98 0.46 9.93
N ALA A 363 1.67 -0.54 9.11
CA ALA A 363 0.32 -1.08 9.02
C ALA A 363 0.01 -2.02 10.18
N ASP A 364 -1.28 -2.29 10.41
CA ASP A 364 -1.72 -3.13 11.52
C ASP A 364 -1.14 -4.55 11.44
N GLY A 365 -0.35 -4.92 12.46
CA GLY A 365 0.23 -6.26 12.59
C GLY A 365 1.59 -6.46 11.93
N GLU A 366 2.18 -5.41 11.34
CA GLU A 366 3.57 -5.40 10.87
C GLU A 366 4.54 -5.11 12.02
N SER A 367 5.75 -5.69 11.93
CA SER A 367 6.91 -5.18 12.66
C SER A 367 7.44 -3.90 12.01
N THR A 368 8.32 -3.18 12.71
CA THR A 368 8.97 -1.97 12.18
C THR A 368 9.81 -2.26 10.93
N LEU A 369 10.48 -3.41 10.87
CA LEU A 369 11.25 -3.84 9.71
C LEU A 369 10.35 -4.16 8.51
N GLU A 370 9.27 -4.91 8.75
CA GLU A 370 8.30 -5.26 7.70
C GLU A 370 7.65 -3.99 7.13
N GLY A 371 7.24 -3.06 7.99
CA GLY A 371 6.69 -1.76 7.58
C GLY A 371 7.68 -0.97 6.72
N ALA A 372 8.93 -0.83 7.16
CA ALA A 372 9.96 -0.12 6.39
C ALA A 372 10.19 -0.74 5.00
N LEU A 373 10.36 -2.06 4.94
CA LEU A 373 10.61 -2.80 3.70
C LEU A 373 9.42 -2.74 2.74
N ARG A 374 8.21 -2.79 3.29
CA ARG A 374 6.98 -2.64 2.51
C ARG A 374 6.87 -1.23 1.92
N GLU A 375 7.02 -0.18 2.74
CA GLU A 375 6.95 1.21 2.28
C GLU A 375 8.03 1.51 1.23
N ALA A 376 9.25 1.02 1.44
CA ALA A 376 10.33 1.17 0.47
C ALA A 376 10.02 0.50 -0.88
N ASN A 377 9.30 -0.63 -0.87
CA ASN A 377 8.85 -1.27 -2.10
C ASN A 377 7.77 -0.45 -2.81
N GLU A 378 6.81 0.06 -2.03
CA GLU A 378 5.63 0.76 -2.52
C GLU A 378 5.95 2.14 -3.07
N GLU A 379 6.68 2.94 -2.31
CA GLU A 379 6.95 4.34 -2.67
C GLU A 379 8.16 4.43 -3.61
N ALA A 380 9.20 3.63 -3.33
CA ALA A 380 10.54 3.83 -3.89
C ALA A 380 11.01 2.76 -4.88
N ASN A 381 10.19 1.75 -5.17
CA ASN A 381 10.56 0.62 -6.03
C ASN A 381 11.82 -0.13 -5.52
N ILE A 382 12.06 -0.12 -4.21
CA ILE A 382 13.15 -0.87 -3.58
C ILE A 382 12.59 -2.25 -3.22
N THR A 383 12.95 -3.28 -3.98
CA THR A 383 12.43 -4.62 -3.68
C THR A 383 13.19 -5.25 -2.52
N PRO A 384 12.51 -5.90 -1.55
CA PRO A 384 13.18 -6.53 -0.41
C PRO A 384 14.20 -7.59 -0.81
N GLU A 385 14.11 -8.18 -2.00
CA GLU A 385 15.02 -9.22 -2.48
C GLU A 385 16.37 -8.66 -2.96
N ASP A 386 16.42 -7.37 -3.30
CA ASP A 386 17.60 -6.70 -3.84
C ASP A 386 18.49 -6.07 -2.76
N ILE A 387 18.09 -6.15 -1.49
CA ILE A 387 18.75 -5.45 -0.38
C ILE A 387 19.00 -6.38 0.81
N GLU A 388 20.01 -6.02 1.61
CA GLU A 388 20.29 -6.65 2.90
C GLU A 388 20.12 -5.62 4.02
N VAL A 389 19.31 -5.95 5.03
CA VAL A 389 19.15 -5.13 6.23
C VAL A 389 20.30 -5.40 7.21
N VAL A 390 21.00 -4.32 7.57
CA VAL A 390 22.27 -4.38 8.33
C VAL A 390 22.22 -3.64 9.67
N GLY A 391 21.09 -3.02 9.99
CA GLY A 391 20.84 -2.41 11.29
C GLY A 391 19.61 -1.51 11.26
N SER A 392 19.26 -0.95 12.40
CA SER A 392 18.19 0.06 12.49
C SER A 392 18.51 1.15 13.52
N TYR A 393 17.81 2.28 13.40
CA TYR A 393 17.76 3.35 14.38
C TYR A 393 16.29 3.70 14.65
N CYS A 394 15.88 3.64 15.91
CA CYS A 394 14.54 3.96 16.37
C CYS A 394 14.60 5.27 17.15
N GLU A 395 13.99 6.32 16.63
CA GLU A 395 13.75 7.54 17.39
C GLU A 395 12.45 7.36 18.20
N ASP A 396 12.58 7.18 19.51
CA ASP A 396 11.47 6.89 20.42
C ASP A 396 11.00 8.14 21.15
N HIS A 397 9.74 8.51 20.93
CA HIS A 397 9.10 9.64 21.59
C HIS A 397 8.14 9.21 22.71
N GLY A 398 8.01 7.91 22.98
CA GLY A 398 7.08 7.34 23.96
C GLY A 398 5.80 6.81 23.31
N PRO A 399 4.79 7.65 22.98
CA PRO A 399 3.55 7.19 22.36
C PRO A 399 3.68 6.98 20.84
N TRP A 400 4.85 7.31 20.26
CA TRP A 400 5.14 7.17 18.84
C TRP A 400 6.65 6.99 18.63
N SER A 401 7.04 6.34 17.54
CA SER A 401 8.43 6.20 17.14
C SER A 401 8.59 6.18 15.62
N TYR A 402 9.75 6.63 15.14
CA TYR A 402 10.21 6.42 13.76
C TYR A 402 11.35 5.43 13.72
N THR A 403 11.29 4.41 12.86
CA THR A 403 12.41 3.48 12.63
C THR A 403 13.05 3.69 11.26
N THR A 404 14.31 4.12 11.25
CA THR A 404 15.18 4.11 10.07
C THR A 404 15.87 2.76 9.98
N VAL A 405 15.59 2.00 8.92
CA VAL A 405 16.25 0.74 8.61
C VAL A 405 17.43 1.00 7.68
N PHE A 406 18.62 0.56 8.07
CA PHE A 406 19.83 0.67 7.24
C PHE A 406 19.95 -0.57 6.37
N ALA A 407 20.11 -0.36 5.06
CA ALA A 407 20.27 -1.45 4.12
C ALA A 407 21.37 -1.15 3.10
N PHE A 408 21.98 -2.21 2.57
CA PHE A 408 22.85 -2.13 1.40
C PHE A 408 22.24 -2.91 0.24
N GLU A 409 22.62 -2.54 -0.99
CA GLU A 409 22.37 -3.40 -2.15
C GLU A 409 23.03 -4.76 -1.94
N LYS A 410 22.25 -5.82 -2.18
CA LYS A 410 22.72 -7.20 -2.10
C LYS A 410 23.78 -7.44 -3.19
N PRO A 411 24.84 -8.24 -2.93
CA PRO A 411 25.87 -8.51 -3.93
C PRO A 411 25.29 -9.10 -5.22
N GLY A 412 25.58 -8.47 -6.35
CA GLY A 412 25.06 -8.89 -7.67
C GLY A 412 23.66 -8.35 -8.01
N HIS A 413 23.05 -7.58 -7.10
CA HIS A 413 21.80 -6.87 -7.35
C HIS A 413 22.06 -5.37 -7.56
N THR A 414 21.20 -4.74 -8.34
CA THR A 414 21.21 -3.29 -8.56
C THR A 414 19.80 -2.76 -8.37
N VAL A 415 19.65 -1.82 -7.45
CA VAL A 415 18.36 -1.17 -7.19
C VAL A 415 18.23 0.07 -8.07
N HIS A 416 17.09 0.13 -8.76
CA HIS A 416 16.67 1.26 -9.59
C HIS A 416 15.46 1.94 -8.93
N PRO A 417 15.71 2.87 -7.99
CA PRO A 417 14.63 3.55 -7.29
C PRO A 417 13.86 4.42 -8.27
N LYS A 418 12.55 4.54 -8.04
CA LYS A 418 11.66 5.44 -8.78
C LYS A 418 10.41 5.70 -7.95
N ALA A 419 9.83 6.89 -8.13
CA ALA A 419 8.50 7.19 -7.60
C ALA A 419 7.46 6.25 -8.22
N ASN A 420 6.74 5.53 -7.37
CA ASN A 420 5.68 4.61 -7.76
C ASN A 420 4.27 5.14 -7.42
N ASP A 421 4.18 6.24 -6.69
CA ASP A 421 2.95 6.90 -6.26
C ASP A 421 3.01 8.43 -6.42
N ASP A 422 1.92 9.09 -6.03
CA ASP A 422 1.79 10.55 -6.08
C ASP A 422 2.43 11.27 -4.86
N GLU A 423 3.04 10.52 -3.93
CA GLU A 423 3.63 11.04 -2.69
C GLU A 423 5.06 11.57 -2.87
N SER A 424 5.68 11.20 -3.99
CA SER A 424 7.06 11.56 -4.34
C SER A 424 7.10 12.39 -5.63
N MET A 425 7.86 13.48 -5.62
CA MET A 425 8.20 14.23 -6.85
C MET A 425 9.27 13.48 -7.65
N GLU A 426 10.27 12.95 -6.96
CA GLU A 426 11.34 12.14 -7.51
C GLU A 426 11.97 11.29 -6.40
N ILE A 427 12.61 10.18 -6.80
CA ILE A 427 13.38 9.30 -5.91
C ILE A 427 14.66 8.94 -6.64
N GLU A 428 15.80 9.25 -6.03
CA GLU A 428 17.09 9.22 -6.71
C GLU A 428 18.21 8.70 -5.81
N TRP A 429 19.28 8.25 -6.45
CA TRP A 429 20.57 8.02 -5.79
C TRP A 429 21.32 9.34 -5.64
N VAL A 430 21.46 9.82 -4.41
CA VAL A 430 22.17 11.05 -4.09
C VAL A 430 23.59 10.70 -3.61
N PRO A 431 24.66 11.32 -4.17
CA PRO A 431 26.01 11.16 -3.64
C PRO A 431 26.06 11.52 -2.16
N ILE A 432 26.68 10.66 -1.35
CA ILE A 432 26.57 10.77 0.10
C ILE A 432 27.13 12.09 0.66
N ASP A 433 28.10 12.70 -0.03
CA ASP A 433 28.69 13.98 0.38
C ASP A 433 27.85 15.19 -0.07
N GLU A 434 26.92 15.01 -1.01
CA GLU A 434 25.99 16.06 -1.51
C GLU A 434 24.68 16.10 -0.69
N VAL A 435 24.39 15.09 0.13
CA VAL A 435 23.18 15.03 0.96
C VAL A 435 22.93 16.32 1.78
N PRO A 436 23.92 16.94 2.44
CA PRO A 436 23.71 18.19 3.18
C PRO A 436 23.34 19.40 2.31
N ASP A 437 23.58 19.35 1.00
CA ASP A 437 23.29 20.43 0.07
C ASP A 437 21.81 20.45 -0.36
N HIS A 438 21.07 19.37 -0.10
CA HIS A 438 19.63 19.29 -0.33
C HIS A 438 18.82 19.97 0.78
N ARG A 439 17.60 20.40 0.45
CA ARG A 439 16.62 20.87 1.44
C ARG A 439 16.07 19.69 2.24
N LEU A 440 16.79 19.26 3.28
CA LEU A 440 16.45 18.09 4.09
C LEU A 440 15.21 18.28 4.97
N LEU A 441 14.43 17.22 5.10
CA LEU A 441 13.40 17.06 6.13
C LEU A 441 14.02 17.32 7.51
N THR A 442 13.29 17.97 8.43
CA THR A 442 13.85 18.38 9.73
C THR A 442 14.47 17.21 10.51
N ALA A 443 13.78 16.08 10.63
CA ALA A 443 14.31 14.88 11.28
C ALA A 443 15.58 14.34 10.58
N MET A 444 15.56 14.24 9.24
CA MET A 444 16.72 13.80 8.45
C MET A 444 17.93 14.71 8.68
N ARG A 445 17.74 16.03 8.67
CA ARG A 445 18.80 17.01 8.94
C ARG A 445 19.40 16.85 10.33
N THR A 446 18.56 16.59 11.34
CA THR A 446 19.00 16.37 12.72
C THR A 446 19.84 15.11 12.87
N ASP A 447 19.43 14.01 12.23
CA ASP A 447 20.08 12.70 12.39
C ASP A 447 21.21 12.42 11.40
N TRP A 448 21.28 13.15 10.27
CA TRP A 448 22.21 12.87 9.18
C TRP A 448 23.68 12.71 9.62
N PRO A 449 24.26 13.57 10.48
CA PRO A 449 25.63 13.39 10.93
C PRO A 449 25.87 12.04 11.62
N ARG A 450 24.89 11.55 12.39
CA ARG A 450 24.95 10.24 13.07
C ARG A 450 24.73 9.11 12.08
N PHE A 451 23.80 9.26 11.14
CA PHE A 451 23.55 8.26 10.10
C PHE A 451 24.75 8.07 9.17
N ARG A 452 25.45 9.14 8.80
CA ARG A 452 26.70 9.06 8.00
C ARG A 452 27.76 8.21 8.70
N VAL A 453 28.06 8.51 9.96
CA VAL A 453 29.04 7.75 10.76
C VAL A 453 28.62 6.29 10.91
N ARG A 454 27.32 6.04 11.14
CA ARG A 454 26.79 4.69 11.28
C ARG A 454 26.87 3.90 9.98
N LEU A 455 26.54 4.50 8.84
CA LEU A 455 26.67 3.89 7.53
C LEU A 455 28.11 3.46 7.23
N ASP A 456 29.09 4.30 7.57
CA ASP A 456 30.51 3.98 7.39
C ASP A 456 30.93 2.80 8.28
N ALA A 457 30.48 2.77 9.54
CA ALA A 457 30.75 1.65 10.44
C ALA A 457 30.11 0.34 9.95
N LEU A 458 28.84 0.37 9.56
CA LEU A 458 28.12 -0.77 9.00
C LEU A 458 28.77 -1.28 7.71
N ALA A 459 29.29 -0.38 6.87
CA ALA A 459 29.97 -0.75 5.64
C ALA A 459 31.28 -1.51 5.89
N ILE A 460 32.00 -1.19 6.96
CA ILE A 460 33.22 -1.90 7.39
C ILE A 460 32.88 -3.31 7.91
N GLU A 461 31.78 -3.45 8.65
CA GLU A 461 31.37 -4.71 9.27
C GLU A 461 30.69 -5.69 8.28
N TYR A 462 30.15 -5.16 7.19
CA TYR A 462 29.38 -5.93 6.23
C TYR A 462 30.21 -6.99 5.49
N GLN A 463 29.71 -8.23 5.50
CA GLN A 463 30.38 -9.38 4.89
C GLN A 463 29.77 -9.84 3.56
N GLY A 464 28.56 -9.38 3.21
CA GLY A 464 27.81 -9.80 2.01
C GLY A 464 27.28 -11.23 2.10
N ARG A 465 25.97 -11.41 1.93
CA ARG A 465 25.32 -12.72 2.08
C ARG A 465 24.68 -13.26 0.81
#